data_AF-A0A0J9V0B4-F1
#
_entry.id   AF-A0A0J9V0B4-F1
#
_cell.length_a   1.000
_cell.length_b   1.000
_cell.length_c   1.000
_cell.angle_alpha   90.00
_cell.angle_beta   90.00
_cell.angle_gamma   90.00
#
_symmetry.space_group_name_H-M   'P 1'
#
loop_
_entity.id
_entity.type
_entity.pdbx_description
1 polymer ?
#
loop_
_entity_poly.entity_id
_entity_poly.type
_entity_poly.pdbx_seq_one_letter_code
_entity_poly.pdbx_strand_id
1 'polypeptide(L)'
;MAICNKPAAGVSFFTPAQQPPAGSATKRDSAPTLFKPLRIRGIELHNRIGVSPMGMYSTSQDGCATDFHLVHLGQFALKGAAAVFFGGE
;
A
#
# COMPACT_ATOMS: atom_id res chain seq x y z
N MET A 1 -23.29 -13.22 16.55
CA MET A 1 -23.56 -12.39 15.35
C MET A 1 -22.27 -12.35 14.54
N ALA A 2 -22.20 -13.02 13.39
CA ALA A 2 -20.96 -13.14 12.64
C ALA A 2 -20.62 -11.79 11.98
N ILE A 3 -19.44 -11.25 12.26
CA ILE A 3 -18.94 -10.03 11.64
C ILE A 3 -18.51 -10.41 10.21
N CYS A 4 -19.39 -10.22 9.23
CA CYS A 4 -19.08 -10.55 7.84
C CYS A 4 -18.26 -9.42 7.21
N ASN A 5 -17.08 -9.74 6.69
CA ASN A 5 -16.20 -8.77 6.05
C ASN A 5 -16.65 -8.54 4.60
N LYS A 6 -16.76 -7.28 4.18
CA LYS A 6 -17.23 -6.93 2.83
C LYS A 6 -16.14 -7.28 1.80
N PRO A 7 -16.47 -7.91 0.65
CA PRO A 7 -15.48 -8.17 -0.40
C PRO A 7 -15.09 -6.88 -1.12
N ALA A 8 -13.84 -6.79 -1.58
CA ALA A 8 -13.38 -5.71 -2.44
C ALA A 8 -14.00 -5.83 -3.85
N ALA A 9 -14.35 -4.70 -4.44
CA ALA A 9 -14.93 -4.67 -5.77
C ALA A 9 -13.86 -4.92 -6.85
N GLY A 10 -14.25 -5.59 -7.94
CA GLY A 10 -13.41 -5.71 -9.15
C GLY A 10 -12.33 -6.80 -9.14
N VAL A 11 -12.37 -7.74 -8.19
CA VAL A 11 -11.44 -8.88 -8.13
C VAL A 11 -12.18 -10.22 -8.24
N SER A 12 -11.54 -11.22 -8.88
CA SER A 12 -12.11 -12.55 -9.12
C SER A 12 -12.09 -13.49 -7.91
N PHE A 13 -11.43 -13.08 -6.82
CA PHE A 13 -11.30 -13.84 -5.59
C PHE A 13 -11.68 -12.97 -4.38
N PHE A 14 -11.99 -13.61 -3.24
CA PHE A 14 -12.32 -12.87 -2.03
C PHE A 14 -11.07 -12.18 -1.45
N THR A 15 -11.13 -10.86 -1.36
CA THR A 15 -10.23 -10.04 -0.53
C THR A 15 -11.07 -9.00 0.19
N PRO A 16 -10.80 -8.69 1.47
CA PRO A 16 -11.65 -7.76 2.21
C PRO A 16 -11.48 -6.32 1.73
N ALA A 17 -12.60 -5.62 1.54
CA ALA A 17 -12.63 -4.20 1.23
C ALA A 17 -11.93 -3.40 2.34
N GLN A 18 -10.95 -2.59 1.95
CA GLN A 18 -10.21 -1.71 2.87
C GLN A 18 -10.94 -0.37 3.00
N GLN A 19 -11.94 -0.32 3.89
CA GLN A 19 -12.66 0.90 4.24
C GLN A 19 -12.65 1.10 5.77
N PRO A 20 -11.89 2.09 6.29
CA PRO A 20 -10.95 2.97 5.58
C PRO A 20 -9.70 2.22 5.04
N PRO A 21 -8.88 2.82 4.16
CA PRO A 21 -7.65 2.20 3.68
C PRO A 21 -6.75 1.76 4.84
N ALA A 22 -6.07 0.60 4.68
CA ALA A 22 -5.10 0.10 5.65
C ALA A 22 -4.08 1.20 6.02
N GLY A 23 -3.71 1.29 7.29
CA GLY A 23 -2.79 2.34 7.77
C GLY A 23 -3.44 3.71 7.98
N SER A 24 -4.77 3.84 7.81
CA SER A 24 -5.52 5.01 8.27
C SER A 24 -5.66 5.03 9.80
N ALA A 25 -5.52 6.20 10.42
CA ALA A 25 -5.76 6.33 11.86
C ALA A 25 -7.24 6.13 12.23
N THR A 26 -7.50 5.39 13.31
CA THR A 26 -8.84 5.17 13.87
C THR A 26 -9.48 6.47 14.38
N LYS A 27 -8.68 7.41 14.90
CA LYS A 27 -9.10 8.75 15.34
C LYS A 27 -8.24 9.79 14.63
N ARG A 28 -8.71 10.32 13.50
CA ARG A 28 -7.92 11.23 12.64
C ARG A 28 -7.54 12.54 13.33
N ASP A 29 -8.42 13.07 14.18
CA ASP A 29 -8.20 14.39 14.81
C ASP A 29 -7.06 14.37 15.83
N SER A 30 -6.97 13.30 16.62
CA SER A 30 -5.93 13.09 17.62
C SER A 30 -4.73 12.31 17.10
N ALA A 31 -4.71 11.94 15.81
CA ALA A 31 -3.63 11.14 15.25
C ALA A 31 -2.32 11.95 15.17
N PRO A 32 -1.16 11.33 15.41
CA PRO A 32 0.13 11.92 15.07
C PRO A 32 0.17 12.33 13.58
N THR A 33 0.96 13.36 13.28
CA THR A 33 1.12 13.89 11.91
C THR A 33 1.45 12.81 10.88
N LEU A 34 2.18 11.76 11.27
CA LEU A 34 2.50 10.60 10.43
C LEU A 34 1.27 9.94 9.79
N PHE A 35 0.14 9.88 10.48
CA PHE A 35 -1.09 9.24 10.01
C PHE A 35 -2.12 10.23 9.46
N LYS A 36 -1.78 11.51 9.38
CA LYS A 36 -2.62 12.52 8.74
C LYS A 36 -2.41 12.49 7.22
N PRO A 37 -3.45 12.73 6.41
CA PRO A 37 -3.31 12.81 4.96
C PRO A 37 -2.25 13.82 4.52
N LEU A 38 -1.63 13.55 3.38
CA LEU A 38 -0.65 14.43 2.76
C LEU A 38 -0.94 14.53 1.26
N ARG A 39 -1.13 15.76 0.79
CA ARG A 39 -1.35 16.04 -0.63
C ARG A 39 -0.04 16.47 -1.27
N ILE A 40 0.41 15.73 -2.27
CA ILE A 40 1.59 16.04 -3.07
C ILE A 40 1.14 16.18 -4.52
N ARG A 41 1.26 17.40 -5.07
CA ARG A 41 0.72 17.76 -6.40
C ARG A 41 -0.78 17.43 -6.48
N GLY A 42 -1.17 16.53 -7.39
CA GLY A 42 -2.55 16.11 -7.61
C GLY A 42 -2.98 14.84 -6.86
N ILE A 43 -2.10 14.25 -6.05
CA ILE A 43 -2.35 12.97 -5.36
C ILE A 43 -2.50 13.21 -3.86
N GLU A 44 -3.53 12.62 -3.26
CA GLU A 44 -3.74 12.61 -1.81
C GLU A 44 -3.35 11.23 -1.24
N LEU A 45 -2.40 11.24 -0.31
CA LEU A 45 -1.95 10.06 0.42
C LEU A 45 -2.73 9.96 1.74
N HIS A 46 -3.25 8.78 2.07
CA HIS A 46 -4.06 8.57 3.29
C HIS A 46 -3.24 8.61 4.59
N ASN A 47 -1.92 8.46 4.50
CA ASN A 47 -0.94 8.69 5.57
C ASN A 47 0.41 9.13 4.95
N ARG A 48 1.41 9.41 5.80
CA ARG A 48 2.75 9.86 5.38
C ARG A 48 3.78 8.74 5.38
N ILE A 49 3.34 7.49 5.33
CA ILE A 49 4.22 6.31 5.33
C ILE A 49 4.53 5.97 3.88
N GLY A 50 5.81 6.10 3.52
CA GLY A 50 6.33 5.75 2.20
C GLY A 50 7.40 4.67 2.30
N VAL A 51 7.39 3.72 1.37
CA VAL A 51 8.47 2.73 1.21
C VAL A 51 9.41 3.23 0.13
N SER A 52 10.63 3.56 0.51
CA SER A 52 11.69 4.02 -0.39
C SER A 52 12.00 2.98 -1.47
N PRO A 53 12.55 3.39 -2.63
CA PRO A 53 13.09 2.44 -3.60
C PRO A 53 14.20 1.61 -2.95
N MET A 54 14.14 0.29 -3.13
CA MET A 54 15.12 -0.67 -2.61
C MET A 54 15.82 -1.36 -3.77
N GLY A 55 17.15 -1.42 -3.75
CA GLY A 55 17.95 -2.22 -4.68
C GLY A 55 17.84 -3.69 -4.30
N MET A 56 16.95 -4.42 -4.96
CA MET A 56 16.62 -5.80 -4.62
C MET A 56 17.44 -6.83 -5.41
N TYR A 57 18.20 -6.41 -6.43
CA TYR A 57 19.03 -7.28 -7.28
C TYR A 57 18.27 -8.51 -7.79
N SER A 58 16.98 -8.34 -8.04
CA SER A 58 16.04 -9.44 -8.33
C SER A 58 15.33 -9.23 -9.66
N THR A 59 15.87 -8.31 -10.46
CA THR A 59 15.38 -7.94 -11.77
C THR A 59 15.72 -9.04 -12.78
N SER A 60 14.86 -9.29 -13.76
CA SER A 60 15.16 -10.25 -14.82
C SER A 60 16.41 -9.82 -15.60
N GLN A 61 16.98 -10.75 -16.38
CA GLN A 61 18.14 -10.43 -17.24
C GLN A 61 17.87 -9.26 -18.21
N ASP A 62 16.59 -9.04 -18.56
CA ASP A 62 16.15 -7.95 -19.44
C ASP A 62 15.83 -6.64 -18.71
N GLY A 63 16.06 -6.56 -17.40
CA GLY A 63 15.77 -5.35 -16.62
C GLY A 63 14.30 -5.23 -16.16
N CYS A 64 13.51 -6.31 -16.23
CA CYS A 64 12.09 -6.29 -15.89
C CYS A 64 11.80 -6.72 -14.44
N ALA A 65 10.74 -6.13 -13.86
CA ALA A 65 10.19 -6.58 -12.59
C ALA A 65 9.75 -8.05 -12.68
N THR A 66 10.11 -8.80 -11.66
CA THR A 66 9.80 -10.23 -11.48
C THR A 66 8.68 -10.42 -10.44
N ASP A 67 8.14 -11.64 -10.33
CA ASP A 67 7.13 -11.99 -9.31
C ASP A 67 7.61 -11.71 -7.88
N PHE A 68 8.92 -11.76 -7.64
CA PHE A 68 9.52 -11.35 -6.37
C PHE A 68 9.14 -9.90 -6.04
N HIS A 69 9.29 -8.98 -7.00
CA HIS A 69 8.96 -7.56 -6.80
C HIS A 69 7.46 -7.36 -6.56
N LEU A 70 6.61 -8.08 -7.29
CA LEU A 70 5.17 -8.02 -7.13
C LEU A 70 4.75 -8.42 -5.71
N VAL A 71 5.22 -9.57 -5.23
CA VAL A 71 4.89 -10.06 -3.89
C VAL A 71 5.53 -9.16 -2.83
N HIS A 72 6.81 -8.81 -3.00
CA HIS A 72 7.58 -8.06 -2.02
C HIS A 72 7.04 -6.64 -1.83
N LEU A 73 6.82 -5.88 -2.91
CA LEU A 73 6.28 -4.52 -2.85
C LEU A 73 4.78 -4.52 -2.53
N GLY A 74 4.05 -5.49 -3.08
CA GLY A 74 2.62 -5.68 -2.82
C GLY A 74 2.31 -5.87 -1.33
N GLN A 75 3.20 -6.53 -0.58
CA GLN A 75 3.02 -6.70 0.87
C GLN A 75 2.98 -5.36 1.62
N PHE A 76 3.75 -4.36 1.19
CA PHE A 76 3.80 -3.06 1.85
C PHE A 76 2.57 -2.23 1.53
N ALA A 77 2.12 -2.28 0.28
CA ALA A 77 0.86 -1.67 -0.13
C ALA A 77 -0.32 -2.27 0.66
N LEU A 78 -0.36 -3.60 0.78
CA LEU A 78 -1.41 -4.29 1.54
C LEU A 78 -1.39 -3.96 3.03
N LYS A 79 -0.21 -3.74 3.61
CA LYS A 79 -0.03 -3.34 5.01
C LYS A 79 -0.35 -1.86 5.29
N GLY A 80 -0.62 -1.06 4.25
CA GLY A 80 -1.15 0.29 4.40
C GLY A 80 -0.13 1.43 4.24
N ALA A 81 1.02 1.18 3.62
CA ALA A 81 1.86 2.28 3.13
C ALA A 81 1.09 3.07 2.07
N ALA A 82 1.11 4.41 2.16
CA ALA A 82 0.40 5.26 1.19
C ALA A 82 1.17 5.43 -0.12
N ALA A 83 2.50 5.29 -0.08
CA ALA A 83 3.34 5.30 -1.27
C ALA A 83 4.34 4.14 -1.21
N VAL A 84 4.50 3.42 -2.31
CA VAL A 84 5.50 2.37 -2.48
C VAL A 84 6.23 2.65 -3.79
N PHE A 85 7.55 2.81 -3.72
CA PHE A 85 8.38 3.11 -4.88
C PHE A 85 9.08 1.84 -5.36
N PHE A 86 8.99 1.56 -6.65
CA PHE A 86 9.80 0.54 -7.29
C PHE A 86 11.21 1.11 -7.53
N GLY A 87 12.23 0.40 -7.04
CA GLY A 87 13.63 0.62 -7.42
C GLY A 87 14.03 -0.47 -8.41
N GLY A 88 14.64 -0.10 -9.53
CA GLY A 88 15.15 -1.06 -10.51
C GLY A 88 16.64 -1.26 -10.32
N GLU A 89 17.03 -2.46 -9.90
CA GLU A 89 18.40 -3.03 -9.94
C GLU A 89 18.26 -4.57 -9.91
#